data_AF-A0A318NP41-F1
#
_entry.id   AF-A0A318NP41-F1
#
_cell.length_a   1.000
_cell.length_b   1.000
_cell.length_c   1.000
_cell.angle_alpha   90.00
_cell.angle_beta   90.00
_cell.angle_gamma   90.00
#
_symmetry.space_group_name_H-M   'P 1'
#
loop_
_entity.id
_entity.type
_entity.pdbx_description
1 polymer ?
#
loop_
_entity_poly.entity_id
_entity_poly.type
_entity_poly.pdbx_seq_one_letter_code
_entity_poly.pdbx_strand_id
1 'polypeptide(L)'
;MPDRRAYEASVADWPRLRAYAKRVARDTRKPPEGPISYTTTEYQTVEKERVRKYGPFGLFTRRELTSQNQPVTRRIDVAGRHWALDHRNYHIERNTRQRGGTLQEITHEQHTFLLLPDGALKHVVLYEEEVMNVERGVTRAFVKHSHSVRDIDDFQLKSFDFEKTYAEHGTHGRGTKTWGDREPGRRLLVHARGVGLSLALKRLL
;
A
#
# COMPACT_ATOMS: atom_id res chain seq x y z
N MET A 1 -27.47 -20.34 -6.81
CA MET A 1 -26.13 -19.72 -6.69
C MET A 1 -25.69 -19.28 -8.08
N PRO A 2 -24.89 -18.21 -8.23
CA PRO A 2 -24.38 -17.80 -9.53
C PRO A 2 -23.60 -18.94 -10.19
N ASP A 3 -23.74 -19.11 -11.52
CA ASP A 3 -23.01 -20.12 -12.27
C ASP A 3 -21.57 -19.64 -12.53
N ARG A 4 -20.61 -20.36 -11.96
CA ARG A 4 -19.19 -20.05 -12.09
C ARG A 4 -18.67 -20.22 -13.51
N ARG A 5 -19.17 -21.20 -14.27
CA ARG A 5 -18.73 -21.40 -15.67
C ARG A 5 -19.18 -20.24 -16.55
N ALA A 6 -20.42 -19.81 -16.39
CA ALA A 6 -20.95 -18.63 -17.09
C ALA A 6 -20.17 -17.37 -16.72
N TYR A 7 -19.84 -17.17 -15.45
CA TYR A 7 -19.01 -16.05 -14.99
C TYR A 7 -17.60 -16.07 -15.61
N GLU A 8 -16.93 -17.23 -15.59
CA GLU A 8 -15.58 -17.38 -16.14
C GLU A 8 -15.54 -17.12 -17.64
N ALA A 9 -16.60 -17.48 -18.37
CA ALA A 9 -16.79 -17.20 -19.80
C ALA A 9 -17.22 -15.75 -20.11
N SER A 10 -17.73 -15.00 -19.12
CA SER A 10 -18.12 -13.60 -19.29
C SER A 10 -16.90 -12.67 -19.38
N VAL A 11 -17.05 -11.56 -20.09
CA VAL A 11 -16.06 -10.48 -20.20
C VAL A 11 -16.64 -9.20 -19.61
N ALA A 12 -15.82 -8.44 -18.89
CA ALA A 12 -16.23 -7.16 -18.35
C ALA A 12 -16.43 -6.12 -19.45
N ASP A 13 -17.60 -5.46 -19.47
CA ASP A 13 -17.87 -4.32 -20.34
C ASP A 13 -17.25 -3.04 -19.74
N TRP A 14 -15.93 -2.89 -19.93
CA TRP A 14 -15.17 -1.74 -19.45
C TRP A 14 -15.68 -0.39 -19.94
N PRO A 15 -16.03 -0.21 -21.23
CA PRO A 15 -16.62 1.04 -21.69
C PRO A 15 -17.85 1.44 -20.86
N ARG A 16 -18.76 0.50 -20.62
CA ARG A 16 -19.96 0.75 -19.82
C ARG A 16 -19.65 1.00 -18.34
N LEU A 17 -18.73 0.23 -17.75
CA LEU A 17 -18.30 0.42 -16.35
C LEU A 17 -17.68 1.81 -16.15
N ARG A 18 -16.79 2.24 -17.05
CA ARG A 18 -16.15 3.57 -16.99
C ARG A 18 -17.15 4.69 -17.21
N ALA A 19 -18.08 4.55 -18.16
CA ALA A 19 -19.15 5.52 -18.35
C ALA A 19 -20.04 5.63 -17.11
N TYR A 20 -20.35 4.50 -16.47
CA TYR A 20 -21.14 4.49 -15.25
C TYR A 20 -20.38 5.10 -14.06
N ALA A 21 -19.10 4.79 -13.89
CA ALA A 21 -18.24 5.39 -12.86
C ALA A 21 -18.19 6.92 -12.98
N LYS A 22 -18.01 7.46 -14.20
CA LYS A 22 -18.08 8.90 -14.47
C LYS A 22 -19.43 9.52 -14.09
N ARG A 23 -20.52 8.84 -14.44
CA ARG A 23 -21.87 9.28 -14.03
C ARG A 23 -22.00 9.32 -12.51
N VAL A 24 -21.58 8.26 -11.82
CA VAL A 24 -21.64 8.17 -10.36
C VAL A 24 -20.80 9.26 -9.70
N ALA A 25 -19.57 9.50 -10.16
CA ALA A 25 -18.71 10.55 -9.62
C ALA A 25 -19.34 11.95 -9.74
N ARG A 26 -20.10 12.19 -10.81
CA ARG A 26 -20.82 13.45 -11.03
C ARG A 26 -22.11 13.56 -10.19
N ASP A 27 -22.86 12.46 -10.08
CA ASP A 27 -24.24 12.49 -9.56
C ASP A 27 -24.31 12.11 -8.06
N THR A 28 -23.25 11.52 -7.50
CA THR A 28 -23.19 11.15 -6.08
C THR A 28 -23.32 12.36 -5.17
N ARG A 29 -24.13 12.22 -4.12
CA ARG A 29 -24.26 13.22 -3.05
C ARG A 29 -23.40 12.91 -1.84
N LYS A 30 -22.76 11.73 -1.81
CA LYS A 30 -21.87 11.37 -0.71
C LYS A 30 -20.62 12.23 -0.78
N PRO A 31 -20.17 12.84 0.33
CA PRO A 31 -18.92 13.58 0.32
C PRO A 31 -17.74 12.61 0.06
N PRO A 32 -16.77 12.97 -0.80
CA PRO A 32 -15.57 12.17 -0.95
C PRO A 32 -14.69 12.31 0.31
N GLU A 33 -14.03 11.21 0.63
CA GLU A 33 -13.03 11.09 1.70
C GLU A 33 -11.82 11.99 1.44
N GLY A 34 -10.98 12.16 2.47
CA GLY A 34 -9.72 12.89 2.37
C GLY A 34 -8.72 12.21 1.43
N PRO A 35 -7.62 12.90 1.08
CA PRO A 35 -6.56 12.30 0.29
C PRO A 35 -5.90 11.13 1.03
N ILE A 36 -5.47 10.12 0.27
CA ILE A 36 -4.60 9.05 0.77
C ILE A 36 -3.18 9.58 0.77
N SER A 37 -2.51 9.54 1.93
CA SER A 37 -1.13 10.02 2.06
C SER A 37 -0.41 9.30 3.19
N TYR A 38 0.91 9.25 3.12
CA TYR A 38 1.76 8.78 4.22
C TYR A 38 2.98 9.68 4.40
N THR A 39 3.61 9.59 5.57
CA THR A 39 4.85 10.30 5.88
C THR A 39 6.01 9.34 5.78
N THR A 40 7.10 9.75 5.12
CA THR A 40 8.31 8.95 5.01
C THR A 40 9.54 9.81 5.34
N THR A 41 10.58 9.16 5.84
CA THR A 41 11.86 9.80 6.16
C THR A 41 12.91 9.30 5.20
N GLU A 42 13.43 10.19 4.38
CA GLU A 42 14.53 9.92 3.45
C GLU A 42 15.82 10.54 3.98
N TYR A 43 16.96 9.93 3.68
CA TYR A 43 18.25 10.48 4.05
C TYR A 43 18.81 11.27 2.86
N GLN A 44 18.96 12.58 3.05
CA GLN A 44 19.61 13.44 2.07
C GLN A 44 21.05 13.72 2.52
N THR A 45 21.99 13.58 1.59
CA THR A 45 23.37 13.99 1.81
C THR A 45 23.45 15.50 1.79
N VAL A 46 23.78 16.11 2.92
CA VAL A 46 23.96 17.55 3.05
C VAL A 46 25.44 17.84 3.26
N GLU A 47 26.01 18.74 2.47
CA GLU A 47 27.36 19.23 2.71
C GLU A 47 27.34 20.23 3.86
N LYS A 48 28.14 19.96 4.89
CA LYS A 48 28.38 20.86 6.01
C LYS A 48 29.84 21.27 6.04
N GLU A 49 30.05 22.57 6.13
CA GLU A 49 31.35 23.14 6.42
C GLU A 49 31.66 22.92 7.92
N ARG A 50 32.71 22.15 8.20
CA ARG A 50 33.19 21.91 9.57
C ARG A 50 34.53 22.61 9.73
N VAL A 51 34.64 23.43 10.78
CA VAL A 51 35.92 24.02 11.17
C VAL A 51 36.66 23.05 12.08
N ARG A 52 37.80 22.53 11.61
CA ARG A 52 38.66 21.63 12.37
C ARG A 52 39.87 22.40 12.89
N LYS A 53 40.09 22.36 14.20
CA LYS A 53 41.31 22.88 14.85
C LYS A 53 42.42 21.84 14.76
N TYR A 54 43.64 22.26 14.44
CA TYR A 54 44.82 21.40 14.35
C TYR A 54 46.11 22.13 14.80
N GLY A 55 47.20 21.37 14.98
CA GLY A 55 48.48 21.85 15.51
C GLY A 55 48.53 21.96 17.04
N PRO A 56 49.70 22.33 17.63
CA PRO A 56 49.84 22.45 19.08
C PRO A 56 48.86 23.49 19.62
N PHE A 57 48.11 23.11 20.66
CA PHE A 57 47.04 23.91 21.29
C PHE A 57 45.87 24.33 20.38
N GLY A 58 45.73 23.74 19.18
CA GLY A 58 44.62 24.06 18.27
C GLY A 58 44.70 25.47 17.68
N LEU A 59 45.91 26.02 17.54
CA LEU A 59 46.17 27.38 17.03
C LEU A 59 45.81 27.57 15.54
N PHE A 60 45.64 26.49 14.78
CA PHE A 60 45.28 26.56 13.36
C PHE A 60 43.89 26.00 13.11
N THR A 61 43.14 26.63 12.21
CA THR A 61 41.81 26.18 11.77
C THR A 61 41.79 25.91 10.29
N ARG A 62 41.28 24.75 9.89
CA ARG A 62 40.98 24.41 8.50
C ARG A 62 39.47 24.26 8.33
N ARG A 63 38.92 24.80 7.24
CA ARG A 63 37.54 24.51 6.83
C ARG A 63 37.55 23.24 5.98
N GLU A 64 36.77 22.26 6.38
CA GLU A 64 36.58 21.01 5.66
C GLU A 64 35.10 20.88 5.29
N LEU A 65 34.81 20.63 4.01
CA LEU A 65 33.48 20.21 3.59
C LEU A 65 33.31 18.75 3.98
N THR A 66 32.25 18.45 4.71
CA THR A 66 31.90 17.10 5.14
C THR A 66 30.51 16.78 4.67
N SER A 67 30.31 15.61 4.09
CA SER A 67 28.99 15.11 3.71
C SER A 67 28.36 14.43 4.92
N GLN A 68 27.19 14.90 5.34
CA GLN A 68 26.40 14.30 6.41
C GLN A 68 25.02 13.92 5.89
N ASN A 69 24.61 12.68 6.08
CA ASN A 69 23.24 12.26 5.82
C ASN A 69 22.33 12.84 6.91
N GLN A 70 21.34 13.63 6.51
CA GLN A 70 20.32 14.15 7.42
C GLN A 70 18.96 13.55 7.07
N PRO A 71 18.18 13.16 8.09
CA PRO A 71 16.82 12.69 7.86
C PRO A 71 15.94 13.87 7.44
N VAL A 72 15.25 13.71 6.31
CA VAL A 72 14.25 14.65 5.81
C VAL A 72 12.93 13.92 5.77
N THR A 73 12.01 14.35 6.63
CA THR A 73 10.65 13.82 6.69
C THR A 73 9.79 14.57 5.69
N ARG A 74 9.11 13.84 4.81
CA ARG A 74 8.17 14.41 3.83
C ARG A 74 6.86 13.65 3.81
N ARG A 75 5.78 14.36 3.52
CA ARG A 75 4.45 13.79 3.24
C ARG A 75 4.35 13.48 1.75
N ILE A 76 3.87 12.29 1.43
CA ILE A 76 3.59 11.83 0.07
C ILE A 76 2.08 11.71 -0.08
N ASP A 77 1.51 12.49 -0.99
CA ASP A 77 0.10 12.38 -1.36
C ASP A 77 -0.04 11.38 -2.53
N VAL A 78 -0.76 10.29 -2.30
CA VAL A 78 -0.87 9.14 -3.21
C VAL A 78 -2.11 9.23 -4.09
N ALA A 79 -3.23 9.63 -3.49
CA ALA A 79 -4.48 9.87 -4.20
C ALA A 79 -5.20 11.06 -3.58
N GLY A 80 -5.85 11.88 -4.41
CA GLY A 80 -6.67 12.99 -3.96
C GLY A 80 -7.94 12.54 -3.23
N ARG A 81 -8.87 13.49 -3.07
CA ARG A 81 -10.21 13.17 -2.56
C ARG A 81 -10.86 12.10 -3.43
N HIS A 82 -11.51 11.13 -2.82
CA HIS A 82 -12.03 9.95 -3.51
C HIS A 82 -13.23 9.35 -2.77
N TRP A 83 -13.94 8.42 -3.38
CA TRP A 83 -14.87 7.54 -2.69
C TRP A 83 -14.29 6.13 -2.66
N ALA A 84 -14.11 5.56 -1.47
CA ALA A 84 -13.72 4.17 -1.36
C ALA A 84 -14.86 3.24 -1.78
N LEU A 85 -14.52 2.24 -2.57
CA LEU A 85 -15.44 1.20 -3.08
C LEU A 85 -15.25 -0.12 -2.34
N ASP A 86 -14.00 -0.44 -1.97
CA ASP A 86 -13.62 -1.58 -1.13
C ASP A 86 -12.26 -1.32 -0.47
N HIS A 87 -12.04 -1.92 0.69
CA HIS A 87 -10.76 -1.91 1.41
C HIS A 87 -10.36 -3.32 1.77
N ARG A 88 -9.08 -3.63 1.60
CA ARG A 88 -8.50 -4.93 1.97
C ARG A 88 -7.14 -4.75 2.62
N ASN A 89 -6.77 -5.67 3.50
CA ASN A 89 -5.50 -5.67 4.18
C ASN A 89 -4.80 -7.00 3.95
N TYR A 90 -3.49 -6.96 3.81
CA TYR A 90 -2.64 -8.13 3.78
C TYR A 90 -1.40 -7.89 4.59
N HIS A 91 -0.90 -8.95 5.19
CA HIS A 91 0.27 -8.90 6.03
C HIS A 91 1.17 -10.06 5.69
N ILE A 92 2.47 -9.80 5.62
CA ILE A 92 3.51 -10.77 5.34
C ILE A 92 4.57 -10.60 6.41
N GLU A 93 4.77 -11.61 7.23
CA GLU A 93 5.87 -11.66 8.19
C GLU A 93 6.89 -12.70 7.71
N ARG A 94 8.16 -12.32 7.67
CA ARG A 94 9.28 -13.21 7.35
C ARG A 94 10.28 -13.19 8.49
N ASN A 95 10.58 -14.37 9.03
CA ASN A 95 11.57 -14.55 10.08
C ASN A 95 12.75 -15.35 9.53
N THR A 96 13.93 -14.74 9.53
CA THR A 96 15.19 -15.35 9.12
C THR A 96 16.13 -15.44 10.32
N ARG A 97 16.61 -16.65 10.63
CA ARG A 97 17.69 -16.83 11.60
C ARG A 97 19.02 -16.57 10.91
N GLN A 98 19.85 -15.73 11.52
CA GLN A 98 21.20 -15.45 11.06
C GLN A 98 22.21 -15.88 12.13
N ARG A 99 23.50 -15.99 11.76
CA ARG A 99 24.54 -16.37 12.72
C ARG A 99 24.72 -15.24 13.74
N GLY A 100 24.18 -15.43 14.95
CA GLY A 100 24.28 -14.46 16.05
C GLY A 100 23.10 -13.48 16.18
N GLY A 101 22.01 -13.71 15.43
CA GLY A 101 20.83 -12.84 15.49
C GLY A 101 19.59 -13.36 14.75
N THR A 102 18.52 -12.58 14.81
CA THR A 102 17.26 -12.81 14.10
C THR A 102 16.85 -11.57 13.32
N LEU A 103 16.47 -11.76 12.07
CA LEU A 103 15.87 -10.74 11.21
C LEU A 103 14.39 -11.05 11.06
N GLN A 104 13.53 -10.11 11.45
CA GLN A 104 12.10 -10.15 11.22
C GLN A 104 11.74 -9.01 10.26
N GLU A 105 11.00 -9.33 9.21
CA GLU A 105 10.47 -8.36 8.25
C GLU A 105 8.95 -8.50 8.24
N ILE A 106 8.22 -7.42 8.47
CA ILE A 106 6.76 -7.38 8.40
C ILE A 106 6.36 -6.39 7.32
N THR A 107 5.62 -6.83 6.33
CA THR A 107 5.00 -5.98 5.31
C THR A 107 3.50 -5.91 5.58
N HIS A 108 2.98 -4.70 5.77
CA HIS A 108 1.55 -4.41 5.80
C HIS A 108 1.15 -3.80 4.45
N GLU A 109 0.25 -4.46 3.73
CA GLU A 109 -0.37 -3.98 2.49
C GLU A 109 -1.79 -3.48 2.81
N GLN A 110 -2.07 -2.21 2.53
CA GLN A 110 -3.41 -1.62 2.61
C GLN A 110 -3.91 -1.33 1.21
N HIS A 111 -4.87 -2.11 0.75
CA HIS A 111 -5.48 -1.99 -0.56
C HIS A 111 -6.75 -1.15 -0.46
N THR A 112 -6.83 -0.10 -1.27
CA THR A 112 -8.03 0.72 -1.43
C THR A 112 -8.42 0.76 -2.89
N PHE A 113 -9.62 0.28 -3.20
CA PHE A 113 -10.24 0.45 -4.51
C PHE A 113 -11.13 1.67 -4.45
N LEU A 114 -10.94 2.61 -5.36
CA LEU A 114 -11.56 3.92 -5.24
C LEU A 114 -12.08 4.48 -6.56
N LEU A 115 -13.06 5.37 -6.43
CA LEU A 115 -13.57 6.24 -7.48
C LEU A 115 -13.04 7.66 -7.25
N LEU A 116 -12.36 8.22 -8.24
CA LEU A 116 -11.93 9.62 -8.24
C LEU A 116 -13.03 10.57 -8.74
N PRO A 117 -12.97 11.88 -8.43
CA PRO A 117 -13.96 12.88 -8.86
C PRO A 117 -14.14 13.01 -10.38
N ASP A 118 -13.11 12.68 -11.15
CA ASP A 118 -13.13 12.64 -12.62
C ASP A 118 -13.77 11.35 -13.18
N GLY A 119 -14.19 10.44 -12.30
CA GLY A 119 -14.74 9.13 -12.63
C GLY A 119 -13.70 8.04 -12.88
N ALA A 120 -12.41 8.31 -12.66
CA ALA A 120 -11.38 7.30 -12.79
C ALA A 120 -11.47 6.26 -11.66
N LEU A 121 -11.31 4.99 -12.02
CA LEU A 121 -11.31 3.86 -11.09
C LEU A 121 -9.87 3.44 -10.83
N LYS A 122 -9.42 3.59 -9.58
CA LYS A 122 -8.04 3.26 -9.18
C LYS A 122 -8.00 2.19 -8.11
N HIS A 123 -6.92 1.43 -8.13
CA HIS A 123 -6.49 0.56 -7.05
C HIS A 123 -5.19 1.14 -6.49
N VAL A 124 -5.25 1.57 -5.24
CA VAL A 124 -4.11 2.10 -4.48
C VAL A 124 -3.69 1.04 -3.47
N VAL A 125 -2.40 0.77 -3.38
CA VAL A 125 -1.82 -0.07 -2.33
C VAL A 125 -0.79 0.76 -1.58
N LEU A 126 -0.94 0.88 -0.27
CA LEU A 126 0.12 1.38 0.62
C LEU A 126 0.86 0.19 1.22
N TYR A 127 2.18 0.28 1.21
CA TYR A 127 3.07 -0.71 1.82
C TYR A 127 3.78 -0.06 3.00
N GLU A 128 3.72 -0.71 4.15
CA GLU A 128 4.57 -0.42 5.31
C GLU A 128 5.44 -1.64 5.58
N GLU A 129 6.75 -1.46 5.44
CA GLU A 129 7.75 -2.50 5.68
C GLU A 129 8.48 -2.18 6.99
N GLU A 130 8.21 -2.98 8.02
CA GLU A 130 8.94 -2.95 9.28
C GLU A 130 10.04 -4.01 9.26
N VAL A 131 11.27 -3.61 9.54
CA VAL A 131 12.40 -4.53 9.62
C VAL A 131 13.02 -4.43 11.00
N MET A 132 13.01 -5.54 11.74
CA MET A 132 13.60 -5.68 13.05
C MET A 132 14.78 -6.66 12.98
N ASN A 133 15.98 -6.18 13.27
CA ASN A 133 17.17 -7.01 13.42
C ASN A 133 17.61 -7.03 14.87
N VAL A 134 17.68 -8.24 15.45
CA VAL A 134 18.20 -8.47 16.80
C VAL A 134 19.53 -9.21 16.66
N GLU A 135 20.64 -8.53 16.91
CA GLU A 135 21.97 -9.11 16.85
C GLU A 135 22.71 -8.85 18.16
N ARG A 136 23.24 -9.90 18.80
CA ARG A 136 24.02 -9.81 20.06
C ARG A 136 23.36 -8.96 21.16
N GLY A 137 22.04 -9.05 21.30
CA GLY A 137 21.26 -8.31 22.30
C GLY A 137 20.94 -6.86 21.93
N VAL A 138 21.31 -6.40 20.73
CA VAL A 138 20.96 -5.09 20.21
C VAL A 138 19.83 -5.23 19.19
N THR A 139 18.71 -4.55 19.44
CA THR A 139 17.58 -4.47 18.51
C THR A 139 17.67 -3.19 17.68
N ARG A 140 17.59 -3.32 16.36
CA ARG A 140 17.46 -2.22 15.41
C ARG A 140 16.16 -2.40 14.65
N ALA A 141 15.34 -1.35 14.61
CA ALA A 141 14.10 -1.33 13.85
C ALA A 141 14.11 -0.14 12.89
N PHE A 142 13.61 -0.34 11.67
CA PHE A 142 13.27 0.75 10.78
C PHE A 142 11.97 0.42 10.05
N VAL A 143 11.24 1.48 9.70
CA VAL A 143 9.99 1.40 8.95
C VAL A 143 10.17 2.13 7.64
N LYS A 144 9.71 1.53 6.55
CA LYS A 144 9.71 2.12 5.22
C LYS A 144 8.30 2.10 4.66
N HIS A 145 7.90 3.22 4.07
CA HIS A 145 6.62 3.34 3.39
C HIS A 145 6.82 3.42 1.88
N SER A 146 5.97 2.75 1.13
CA SER A 146 5.89 2.90 -0.33
C SER A 146 4.45 2.73 -0.79
N HIS A 147 4.20 2.92 -2.09
CA HIS A 147 2.85 2.79 -2.63
C HIS A 147 2.85 2.32 -4.08
N SER A 148 1.70 1.84 -4.54
CA SER A 148 1.39 1.66 -5.95
C SER A 148 0.01 2.26 -6.26
N VAL A 149 -0.12 2.84 -7.45
CA VAL A 149 -1.40 3.34 -7.99
C VAL A 149 -1.55 2.80 -9.40
N ARG A 150 -2.68 2.15 -9.67
CA ARG A 150 -3.01 1.65 -11.01
C ARG A 150 -4.50 1.73 -11.28
N ASP A 151 -4.88 1.60 -12.55
CA ASP A 151 -6.28 1.42 -12.90
C ASP A 151 -6.78 0.06 -12.42
N ILE A 152 -8.06 -0.03 -12.06
CA ILE A 152 -8.72 -1.31 -11.79
C ILE A 152 -8.81 -2.07 -13.12
N ASP A 153 -8.29 -3.31 -13.14
CA ASP A 153 -8.34 -4.23 -14.27
C ASP A 153 -9.19 -5.48 -13.98
N ASP A 154 -9.23 -6.42 -14.92
CA ASP A 154 -9.97 -7.70 -14.83
C ASP A 154 -9.57 -8.55 -13.61
N PHE A 155 -8.30 -8.50 -13.21
CA PHE A 155 -7.83 -9.22 -12.03
C PHE A 155 -8.46 -8.62 -10.76
N GLN A 156 -8.49 -7.30 -10.66
CA GLN A 156 -9.08 -6.61 -9.51
C GLN A 156 -10.61 -6.66 -9.47
N LEU A 157 -11.30 -6.86 -10.60
CA LEU A 157 -12.76 -7.03 -10.59
C LEU A 157 -13.22 -8.20 -9.71
N LYS A 158 -12.40 -9.25 -9.62
CA LYS A 158 -12.71 -10.40 -8.76
C LYS A 158 -12.87 -10.02 -7.29
N SER A 159 -12.21 -8.96 -6.83
CA SER A 159 -12.36 -8.43 -5.48
C SER A 159 -13.78 -7.90 -5.20
N PHE A 160 -14.57 -7.59 -6.22
CA PHE A 160 -15.96 -7.17 -6.05
C PHE A 160 -16.98 -8.28 -6.34
N ASP A 161 -16.61 -9.21 -7.23
CA ASP A 161 -17.52 -10.24 -7.72
C ASP A 161 -17.57 -11.46 -6.80
N PHE A 162 -16.55 -11.67 -5.98
CA PHE A 162 -16.44 -12.76 -5.02
C PHE A 162 -16.56 -12.25 -3.58
N GLU A 163 -16.91 -13.16 -2.67
CA GLU A 163 -16.93 -12.82 -1.26
C GLU A 163 -15.55 -12.40 -0.75
N LYS A 164 -15.56 -11.51 0.23
CA LYS A 164 -14.36 -11.14 0.97
C LYS A 164 -14.12 -12.19 2.05
N THR A 165 -12.91 -12.74 2.13
CA THR A 165 -12.57 -13.80 3.08
C THR A 165 -11.22 -13.53 3.71
N TYR A 166 -11.14 -13.64 5.03
CA TYR A 166 -9.87 -13.64 5.74
C TYR A 166 -9.20 -15.01 5.58
N ALA A 167 -7.95 -15.01 5.15
CA ALA A 167 -7.11 -16.18 5.03
C ALA A 167 -5.82 -15.97 5.82
N GLU A 168 -5.32 -17.06 6.39
CA GLU A 168 -4.08 -17.07 7.16
C GLU A 168 -3.29 -18.33 6.85
N HIS A 169 -1.98 -18.16 6.64
CA HIS A 169 -1.05 -19.24 6.31
C HIS A 169 0.27 -19.04 7.07
N GLY A 170 0.84 -20.12 7.59
CA GLY A 170 2.10 -20.10 8.34
C GLY A 170 1.93 -19.85 9.84
N THR A 171 3.02 -19.52 10.53
CA THR A 171 3.05 -19.35 11.99
C THR A 171 3.93 -18.16 12.37
N HIS A 172 3.47 -17.32 13.30
CA HIS A 172 4.23 -16.15 13.77
C HIS A 172 5.60 -16.56 14.32
N GLY A 173 6.62 -15.74 14.10
CA GLY A 173 7.98 -15.99 14.58
C GLY A 173 8.72 -17.15 13.90
N ARG A 174 8.11 -17.82 12.90
CA ARG A 174 8.74 -18.97 12.21
C ARG A 174 8.47 -18.96 10.70
N GLY A 175 9.55 -18.81 9.93
CA GLY A 175 9.47 -18.84 8.46
C GLY A 175 8.67 -17.67 7.93
N THR A 176 7.80 -17.91 6.94
CA THR A 176 6.88 -16.90 6.40
C THR A 176 5.47 -17.14 6.92
N LYS A 177 4.86 -16.10 7.50
CA LYS A 177 3.44 -16.04 7.80
C LYS A 177 2.78 -15.01 6.89
N THR A 178 1.59 -15.31 6.41
CA THR A 178 0.75 -14.33 5.73
C THR A 178 -0.67 -14.35 6.28
N TRP A 179 -1.31 -13.19 6.35
CA TRP A 179 -2.70 -13.10 6.80
C TRP A 179 -3.40 -11.86 6.28
N GLY A 180 -4.71 -11.92 6.14
CA GLY A 180 -5.53 -10.81 5.67
C GLY A 180 -6.63 -11.23 4.71
N ASP A 181 -7.19 -10.28 3.99
CA ASP A 181 -8.39 -10.44 3.17
C ASP A 181 -8.21 -9.92 1.73
N ARG A 182 -6.94 -9.83 1.28
CA ARG A 182 -6.56 -9.36 -0.06
C ARG A 182 -7.19 -10.18 -1.18
N GLU A 183 -7.09 -11.50 -1.09
CA GLU A 183 -7.55 -12.40 -2.14
C GLU A 183 -9.09 -12.56 -2.12
N PRO A 184 -9.75 -12.71 -3.27
CA PRO A 184 -11.16 -13.07 -3.31
C PRO A 184 -11.38 -14.48 -2.72
N GLY A 185 -12.50 -14.63 -2.00
CA GLY A 185 -12.96 -15.90 -1.47
C GLY A 185 -13.47 -16.86 -2.56
N ARG A 186 -13.97 -18.02 -2.13
CA ARG A 186 -14.39 -19.08 -3.07
C ARG A 186 -15.81 -18.88 -3.60
N ARG A 187 -16.69 -18.20 -2.85
CA ARG A 187 -18.07 -18.00 -3.25
C ARG A 187 -18.20 -16.80 -4.20
N LEU A 188 -18.72 -17.08 -5.38
CA LEU A 188 -19.13 -16.08 -6.36
C LEU A 188 -20.43 -15.40 -5.90
N LEU A 189 -20.47 -14.07 -5.90
CA LEU A 189 -21.62 -13.27 -5.45
C LEU A 189 -22.49 -12.76 -6.62
N VAL A 190 -21.95 -12.73 -7.83
CA VAL A 190 -22.61 -12.14 -9.00
C VAL A 190 -22.56 -13.07 -10.21
N HIS A 191 -23.43 -12.83 -11.19
CA HIS A 191 -23.60 -13.71 -12.35
C HIS A 191 -22.64 -13.42 -13.52
N ALA A 192 -21.99 -12.25 -13.55
CA ALA A 192 -21.06 -11.85 -14.61
C ALA A 192 -19.96 -10.92 -14.08
N ARG A 193 -18.83 -10.85 -14.80
CA ARG A 193 -17.69 -10.00 -14.44
C ARG A 193 -18.06 -8.52 -14.37
N GLY A 194 -17.63 -7.85 -13.30
CA GLY A 194 -17.81 -6.41 -13.09
C GLY A 194 -19.19 -6.00 -12.59
N VAL A 195 -20.12 -6.95 -12.40
CA VAL A 195 -21.41 -6.67 -11.74
C VAL A 195 -21.18 -6.24 -10.30
N GLY A 196 -20.22 -6.83 -9.59
CA GLY A 196 -19.88 -6.44 -8.22
C GLY A 196 -19.41 -4.99 -8.14
N LEU A 197 -18.55 -4.57 -9.07
CA LEU A 197 -18.08 -3.18 -9.16
C LEU A 197 -19.24 -2.22 -9.48
N SER A 198 -20.13 -2.60 -10.39
CA SER A 198 -21.33 -1.81 -10.70
C SER A 198 -22.22 -1.62 -9.46
N LEU A 199 -22.38 -2.67 -8.65
CA LEU A 199 -23.12 -2.59 -7.39
C LEU A 199 -22.42 -1.70 -6.36
N ALA A 200 -21.08 -1.78 -6.25
CA ALA A 200 -20.31 -0.90 -5.37
C ALA A 200 -20.47 0.57 -5.77
N LEU A 201 -20.38 0.88 -7.07
CA LEU A 201 -20.64 2.22 -7.61
C LEU A 201 -22.08 2.68 -7.36
N LYS A 202 -23.07 1.80 -7.53
CA LYS A 202 -24.48 2.11 -7.27
C LYS A 202 -24.72 2.51 -5.82
N ARG A 203 -23.96 1.97 -4.85
CA ARG A 203 -24.09 2.33 -3.43
C ARG A 203 -23.67 3.78 -3.14
N LEU A 204 -23.01 4.48 -4.06
CA LEU A 204 -22.66 5.88 -3.89
C LEU A 204 -23.78 6.84 -4.30
N LEU A 205 -24.71 6.39 -5.14
CA LEU A 205 -25.92 7.14 -5.52
C LEU A 205 -26.99 7.07 -4.41
#